data_AF-A0A9E3B342-F1
#
_entry.id   AF-A0A9E3B342-F1
#
_cell.length_a   1.000
_cell.length_b   1.000
_cell.length_c   1.000
_cell.angle_alpha   90.00
_cell.angle_beta   90.00
_cell.angle_gamma   90.00
#
_symmetry.space_group_name_H-M   'P 1'
#
loop_
_entity.id
_entity.type
_entity.pdbx_description
1 polymer ?
#
loop_
_entity_poly.entity_id
_entity_poly.type
_entity_poly.pdbx_seq_one_letter_code
_entity_poly.pdbx_strand_id
1 'polypeptide(L)'
;MSQAETTAAPRQWRRVKWTRAGQVAAVLEGLVDLDAVHDQPPPIAFAALCATDRMQAARFLAQCLPRMEAVRWVAACLAAMPPTTVPARLVAKKAVNRWLAEPSDANRRIAYEAGQIVGFGTAEGAACLAVFLSGGSMAPATQEQGVQPTPGAFGQ
;
A
#
# COMPACT_ATOMS: atom_id res chain seq x y z
N MET A 1 -26.84 31.45 -19.37
CA MET A 1 -25.79 30.90 -20.25
C MET A 1 -25.02 29.88 -19.44
N SER A 2 -25.21 28.61 -19.79
CA SER A 2 -24.80 27.42 -19.02
C SER A 2 -23.27 27.30 -19.00
N GLN A 3 -22.67 27.10 -17.82
CA GLN A 3 -21.26 26.69 -17.74
C GLN A 3 -21.19 25.20 -18.08
N ALA A 4 -20.45 24.88 -19.14
CA ALA A 4 -20.16 23.52 -19.53
C ALA A 4 -19.27 22.86 -18.47
N GLU A 5 -19.83 21.92 -17.72
CA GLU A 5 -19.06 20.95 -16.93
C GLU A 5 -18.15 20.18 -17.89
N THR A 6 -16.87 20.56 -17.91
CA THR A 6 -15.84 19.82 -18.61
C THR A 6 -15.67 18.50 -17.89
N THR A 7 -16.38 17.46 -18.33
CA THR A 7 -16.21 16.09 -17.87
C THR A 7 -14.86 15.60 -18.41
N ALA A 8 -13.79 15.89 -17.68
CA ALA A 8 -12.45 15.46 -18.05
C ALA A 8 -12.43 13.92 -18.11
N ALA A 9 -12.03 13.38 -19.25
CA ALA A 9 -11.89 11.93 -19.42
C ALA A 9 -10.99 11.36 -18.31
N PRO A 10 -11.34 10.21 -17.70
CA PRO A 10 -10.61 9.68 -16.57
C PRO A 10 -9.16 9.39 -16.97
N ARG A 11 -8.21 9.95 -16.21
CA ARG A 11 -6.77 9.72 -16.43
C ARG A 11 -6.48 8.22 -16.36
N GLN A 12 -5.88 7.69 -17.41
CA GLN A 12 -5.54 6.26 -17.50
C GLN A 12 -4.48 5.87 -16.46
N TRP A 13 -4.77 4.85 -15.65
CA TRP A 13 -3.86 4.33 -14.63
C TRP A 13 -2.88 3.32 -15.23
N ARG A 14 -1.75 3.80 -15.76
CA ARG A 14 -0.78 2.98 -16.52
C ARG A 14 -0.01 1.94 -15.71
N ARG A 15 0.04 2.05 -14.38
CA ARG A 15 0.80 1.16 -13.48
C ARG A 15 -0.07 0.16 -12.73
N VAL A 16 -1.40 0.24 -12.89
CA VAL A 16 -2.35 -0.63 -12.17
C VAL A 16 -2.58 -1.88 -13.00
N LYS A 17 -2.41 -3.05 -12.38
CA LYS A 17 -2.53 -4.37 -13.06
C LYS A 17 -3.98 -4.79 -13.33
N TRP A 18 -4.94 -4.12 -12.70
CA TRP A 18 -6.36 -4.46 -12.78
C TRP A 18 -7.00 -3.80 -14.01
N THR A 19 -7.79 -4.57 -14.74
CA THR A 19 -8.54 -4.08 -15.91
C THR A 19 -10.00 -3.80 -15.57
N ARG A 20 -10.55 -4.49 -14.57
CA ARG A 20 -11.94 -4.30 -14.06
C ARG A 20 -11.96 -4.20 -12.54
N ALA A 21 -12.86 -3.38 -12.00
CA ALA A 21 -13.00 -3.18 -10.56
C ALA A 21 -13.36 -4.48 -9.82
N GLY A 22 -14.16 -5.36 -10.42
CA GLY A 22 -14.52 -6.66 -9.86
C GLY A 22 -13.33 -7.57 -9.53
N GLN A 23 -12.19 -7.38 -10.19
CA GLN A 23 -10.96 -8.13 -9.87
C GLN A 23 -10.39 -7.76 -8.49
N VAL A 24 -10.73 -6.56 -8.00
CA VAL A 24 -10.35 -6.07 -6.67
C VAL A 24 -11.31 -6.58 -5.59
N ALA A 25 -12.56 -6.90 -5.95
CA ALA A 25 -13.58 -7.36 -5.01
C ALA A 25 -13.16 -8.61 -4.23
N ALA A 26 -12.52 -9.58 -4.90
CA ALA A 26 -12.02 -10.79 -4.29
C ALA A 26 -10.94 -10.54 -3.22
N VAL A 27 -10.15 -9.47 -3.37
CA VAL A 27 -9.10 -9.08 -2.40
C VAL A 27 -9.70 -8.30 -1.23
N LEU A 28 -10.81 -7.60 -1.46
CA LEU A 28 -11.46 -6.76 -0.46
C LEU A 28 -12.50 -7.51 0.37
N GLU A 29 -12.86 -8.75 0.03
CA GLU A 29 -13.74 -9.63 0.81
C GLU A 29 -15.03 -8.94 1.31
N GLY A 30 -15.63 -8.09 0.46
CA GLY A 30 -16.88 -7.37 0.79
C GLY A 30 -16.71 -6.08 1.60
N LEU A 31 -15.48 -5.62 1.87
CA LEU A 31 -15.21 -4.33 2.54
C LEU A 31 -15.57 -3.09 1.71
N VAL A 32 -15.85 -3.29 0.42
CA VAL A 32 -16.26 -2.27 -0.55
C VAL A 32 -17.35 -2.86 -1.43
N ASP A 33 -18.46 -2.15 -1.56
CA ASP A 33 -19.52 -2.45 -2.52
C ASP A 33 -19.04 -2.03 -3.91
N LEU A 34 -18.88 -3.02 -4.79
CA LEU A 34 -18.42 -2.83 -6.16
C LEU A 34 -19.47 -3.28 -7.18
N ASP A 35 -20.67 -3.70 -6.76
CA ASP A 35 -21.63 -4.36 -7.66
C ASP A 35 -22.03 -3.43 -8.81
N ALA A 36 -22.34 -2.18 -8.50
CA ALA A 36 -22.71 -1.17 -9.50
C ALA A 36 -21.56 -0.78 -10.44
N VAL A 37 -20.30 -1.02 -10.05
CA VAL A 37 -19.10 -0.61 -10.79
C VAL A 37 -18.23 -1.80 -11.22
N HIS A 38 -18.74 -3.02 -11.10
CA HIS A 38 -17.97 -4.26 -11.19
C HIS A 38 -17.18 -4.38 -12.50
N ASP A 39 -17.84 -4.11 -13.62
CA ASP A 39 -17.23 -4.18 -14.95
C ASP A 39 -16.53 -2.90 -15.40
N GLN A 40 -16.55 -1.87 -14.57
CA GLN A 40 -15.91 -0.60 -14.90
C GLN A 40 -14.39 -0.68 -14.73
N PRO A 41 -13.63 0.05 -15.57
CA PRO A 41 -12.21 0.27 -15.35
C PRO A 41 -11.95 0.90 -13.98
N PRO A 42 -10.83 0.57 -13.29
CA PRO A 42 -10.53 1.09 -11.96
C PRO A 42 -10.62 2.62 -11.79
N PRO A 43 -10.19 3.47 -12.75
CA PRO A 43 -10.35 4.93 -12.62
C PRO A 43 -11.82 5.38 -12.52
N ILE A 44 -12.71 4.71 -13.27
CA ILE A 44 -14.15 5.04 -13.28
C ILE A 44 -14.80 4.55 -12.00
N ALA A 45 -14.53 3.32 -11.59
CA ALA A 45 -15.01 2.77 -10.32
C ALA A 45 -14.57 3.62 -9.13
N PHE A 46 -13.30 4.04 -9.09
CA PHE A 46 -12.78 4.91 -8.04
C PHE A 46 -13.49 6.28 -8.00
N ALA A 47 -13.74 6.90 -9.15
CA ALA A 47 -14.47 8.17 -9.22
C ALA A 47 -15.91 8.02 -8.70
N ALA A 48 -16.60 6.95 -9.06
CA ALA A 48 -17.94 6.64 -8.56
C ALA A 48 -17.94 6.41 -7.04
N LEU A 49 -16.98 5.64 -6.52
CA LEU A 49 -16.82 5.45 -5.07
C LEU A 49 -16.54 6.77 -4.35
N CYS A 50 -15.74 7.67 -4.92
CA CYS A 50 -15.49 8.99 -4.32
C CYS A 50 -16.75 9.85 -4.17
N ALA A 51 -17.73 9.68 -5.06
CA ALA A 51 -19.00 10.39 -5.01
C ALA A 51 -19.94 9.85 -3.93
N THR A 52 -19.83 8.55 -3.60
CA THR A 52 -20.72 7.88 -2.65
C THR A 52 -20.11 7.77 -1.26
N ASP A 53 -18.89 7.22 -1.15
CA ASP A 53 -18.22 6.93 0.11
C ASP A 53 -16.69 6.97 -0.04
N ARG A 54 -16.09 8.01 0.55
CA ARG A 54 -14.63 8.23 0.50
C ARG A 54 -13.83 7.13 1.21
N MET A 55 -14.37 6.49 2.24
CA MET A 55 -13.70 5.40 2.94
C MET A 55 -13.59 4.17 2.03
N GLN A 56 -14.69 3.84 1.35
CA GLN A 56 -14.70 2.78 0.35
C GLN A 56 -13.77 3.08 -0.83
N ALA A 57 -13.76 4.33 -1.31
CA ALA A 57 -12.83 4.77 -2.34
C ALA A 57 -11.36 4.60 -1.91
N ALA A 58 -11.03 4.95 -0.66
CA ALA A 58 -9.68 4.77 -0.12
C ALA A 58 -9.27 3.29 -0.03
N ARG A 59 -10.17 2.41 0.44
CA ARG A 59 -9.94 0.95 0.50
C ARG A 59 -9.72 0.37 -0.90
N PHE A 60 -10.54 0.77 -1.87
CA PHE A 60 -10.39 0.37 -3.27
C PHE A 60 -9.05 0.83 -3.86
N LEU A 61 -8.70 2.10 -3.67
CA LEU A 61 -7.46 2.67 -4.18
C LEU A 61 -6.23 1.98 -3.58
N ALA A 62 -6.25 1.65 -2.29
CA ALA A 62 -5.16 0.96 -1.61
C ALA A 62 -4.80 -0.38 -2.29
N GLN A 63 -5.77 -1.10 -2.84
CA GLN A 63 -5.54 -2.35 -3.57
C GLN A 63 -5.10 -2.16 -5.03
N CYS A 64 -5.28 -0.95 -5.56
CA CYS A 64 -4.88 -0.60 -6.91
C CYS A 64 -3.43 -0.09 -6.97
N LEU A 65 -2.94 0.52 -5.89
CA LEU A 65 -1.60 1.12 -5.87
C LEU A 65 -0.49 0.06 -6.01
N PRO A 66 0.49 0.27 -6.91
CA PRO A 66 1.73 -0.50 -6.84
C PRO A 66 2.46 -0.20 -5.52
N ARG A 67 3.29 -1.14 -5.08
CA ARG A 67 3.86 -1.15 -3.73
C ARG A 67 4.63 0.13 -3.39
N MET A 68 5.43 0.65 -4.32
CA MET A 68 6.22 1.86 -4.10
C MET A 68 5.32 3.10 -3.93
N GLU A 69 4.30 3.23 -4.76
CA GLU A 69 3.31 4.29 -4.71
C GLU A 69 2.46 4.21 -3.44
N ALA A 70 2.13 3.01 -2.97
CA ALA A 70 1.46 2.81 -1.69
C ALA A 70 2.30 3.35 -0.52
N VAL A 71 3.61 3.04 -0.48
CA VAL A 71 4.49 3.57 0.57
C VAL A 71 4.65 5.09 0.47
N ARG A 72 4.78 5.65 -0.75
CA ARG A 72 4.82 7.12 -0.93
C ARG A 72 3.55 7.79 -0.44
N TRP A 73 2.39 7.20 -0.72
CA TRP A 73 1.10 7.71 -0.26
C TRP A 73 1.02 7.71 1.27
N VAL A 74 1.40 6.61 1.92
CA VAL A 74 1.45 6.52 3.39
C VAL A 74 2.43 7.56 3.97
N ALA A 75 3.60 7.75 3.38
CA ALA A 75 4.56 8.78 3.83
C ALA A 75 3.98 10.20 3.71
N ALA A 76 3.22 10.48 2.64
CA ALA A 76 2.50 11.74 2.48
C ALA A 76 1.40 11.91 3.55
N CYS A 77 0.65 10.86 3.89
CA CYS A 77 -0.30 10.89 5.00
C CYS A 77 0.38 11.21 6.33
N LEU A 78 1.52 10.57 6.64
CA LEU A 78 2.32 10.88 7.83
C LEU A 78 2.87 12.32 7.83
N ALA A 79 3.12 12.90 6.66
CA ALA A 79 3.55 14.29 6.53
C ALA A 79 2.41 15.28 6.81
N ALA A 80 1.17 14.91 6.46
CA ALA A 80 -0.03 15.73 6.67
C ALA A 80 -0.58 15.64 8.11
N MET A 81 -0.18 14.63 8.89
CA MET A 81 -0.56 14.50 10.30
C MET A 81 0.11 15.58 11.17
N PRO A 82 -0.51 15.95 12.32
CA PRO A 82 0.13 16.82 13.30
C PRO A 82 1.52 16.30 13.69
N PRO A 83 2.52 17.19 13.84
CA PRO A 83 3.87 16.78 14.16
C PRO A 83 3.92 16.09 15.52
N THR A 84 4.57 14.92 15.55
CA THR A 84 4.85 14.18 16.78
C THR A 84 6.14 14.67 17.42
N THR A 85 6.17 14.78 18.74
CA THR A 85 7.39 15.06 19.52
C THR A 85 8.03 13.79 20.08
N VAL A 86 7.38 12.64 19.92
CA VAL A 86 7.86 11.35 20.43
C VAL A 86 9.07 10.89 19.61
N PRO A 87 10.28 10.77 20.20
CA PRO A 87 11.50 10.48 19.45
C PRO A 87 11.43 9.19 18.62
N ALA A 88 10.86 8.11 19.17
CA ALA A 88 10.71 6.84 18.46
C ALA A 88 9.85 6.95 17.19
N ARG A 89 8.77 7.75 17.23
CA ARG A 89 7.92 8.02 16.06
C ARG A 89 8.65 8.83 15.00
N LEU A 90 9.46 9.81 15.41
CA LEU A 90 10.31 10.57 14.49
C LEU A 90 11.34 9.68 13.79
N VAL A 91 11.95 8.74 14.50
CA VAL A 91 12.88 7.76 13.94
C VAL A 91 12.19 6.86 12.92
N ALA A 92 11.01 6.32 13.26
CA ALA A 92 10.21 5.50 12.34
C ALA A 92 9.85 6.27 11.05
N LYS A 93 9.36 7.50 11.17
CA LYS A 93 9.07 8.37 10.00
C LYS A 93 10.32 8.63 9.15
N LYS A 94 11.49 8.84 9.77
CA LYS A 94 12.76 9.00 9.05
C LYS A 94 13.17 7.71 8.32
N ALA A 95 12.97 6.55 8.93
CA ALA A 95 13.31 5.27 8.30
C ALA A 95 12.48 5.00 7.03
N VAL A 96 11.17 5.31 7.06
CA VAL A 96 10.31 5.23 5.86
C VAL A 96 10.83 6.15 4.76
N ASN A 97 11.13 7.41 5.07
CA ASN A 97 11.66 8.37 4.10
C ASN A 97 13.03 7.95 3.54
N ARG A 98 13.89 7.36 4.37
CA ARG A 98 15.19 6.81 3.96
C ARG A 98 15.01 5.70 2.94
N TRP A 99 14.10 4.76 3.18
CA TRP A 99 13.79 3.71 2.20
C TRP A 99 13.19 4.27 0.91
N LEU A 100 12.33 5.29 0.97
CA LEU A 100 11.78 5.93 -0.22
C LEU A 100 12.83 6.64 -1.09
N ALA A 101 13.90 7.16 -0.46
CA ALA A 101 15.04 7.75 -1.15
C ALA A 101 15.97 6.66 -1.74
N GLU A 102 16.17 5.57 -1.00
CA GLU A 102 17.02 4.45 -1.40
C GLU A 102 16.37 3.11 -0.97
N PRO A 103 15.63 2.44 -1.87
CA PRO A 103 14.82 1.26 -1.53
C PRO A 103 15.66 -0.03 -1.50
N SER A 104 16.63 -0.08 -0.60
CA SER A 104 17.50 -1.25 -0.35
C SER A 104 16.92 -2.20 0.71
N ASP A 105 17.39 -3.46 0.73
CA ASP A 105 17.02 -4.44 1.77
C ASP A 105 17.43 -3.96 3.16
N ALA A 106 18.63 -3.38 3.28
CA ALA A 106 19.13 -2.82 4.52
C ALA A 106 18.20 -1.71 5.07
N ASN A 107 17.84 -0.74 4.23
CA ASN A 107 16.91 0.31 4.64
C ASN A 107 15.50 -0.25 4.95
N ARG A 108 15.09 -1.32 4.27
CA ARG A 108 13.81 -2.02 4.54
C ARG A 108 13.80 -2.68 5.92
N ARG A 109 14.89 -3.35 6.31
CA ARG A 109 15.04 -3.97 7.64
C ARG A 109 15.17 -2.93 8.76
N ILE A 110 15.90 -1.83 8.52
CA ILE A 110 15.98 -0.70 9.46
C ILE A 110 14.58 -0.11 9.73
N ALA A 111 13.74 0.02 8.69
CA ALA A 111 12.36 0.47 8.87
C ALA A 111 11.56 -0.51 9.74
N TYR A 112 11.71 -1.82 9.52
CA TYR A 112 11.05 -2.84 10.36
C TYR A 112 11.45 -2.73 11.84
N GLU A 113 12.74 -2.61 12.14
CA GLU A 113 13.24 -2.43 13.50
C GLU A 113 12.67 -1.17 14.17
N ALA A 114 12.68 -0.04 13.46
CA ALA A 114 12.07 1.20 13.95
C ALA A 114 10.55 1.04 14.19
N GLY A 115 9.88 0.28 13.32
CA GLY A 115 8.46 -0.06 13.46
C GLY A 115 8.15 -0.92 14.68
N GLN A 116 9.01 -1.89 15.01
CA GLN A 116 8.86 -2.71 16.22
C GLN A 116 8.98 -1.87 17.49
N ILE A 117 9.93 -0.94 17.54
CA ILE A 117 10.16 -0.07 18.70
C ILE A 117 8.95 0.82 18.98
N VAL A 118 8.34 1.39 17.94
CA VAL A 118 7.18 2.29 18.08
C VAL A 118 5.84 1.54 18.19
N GLY A 119 5.82 0.27 17.79
CA GLY A 119 4.63 -0.59 17.74
C GLY A 119 3.82 -0.39 16.47
N PHE A 120 3.45 -1.50 15.83
CA PHE A 120 2.71 -1.52 14.55
C PHE A 120 1.27 -1.00 14.63
N GLY A 121 0.72 -0.80 15.84
CA GLY A 121 -0.57 -0.14 16.04
C GLY A 121 -0.53 1.38 15.88
N THR A 122 0.66 1.98 15.76
CA THR A 122 0.82 3.41 15.47
C THR A 122 0.86 3.67 13.96
N ALA A 123 0.55 4.90 13.53
CA ALA A 123 0.62 5.26 12.11
C ALA A 123 2.04 5.10 11.55
N GLU A 124 3.05 5.52 12.30
CA GLU A 124 4.46 5.37 11.90
C GLU A 124 4.90 3.90 11.89
N GLY A 125 4.47 3.11 12.87
CA GLY A 125 4.73 1.67 12.91
C GLY A 125 4.09 0.93 11.74
N ALA A 126 2.83 1.22 11.43
CA ALA A 126 2.15 0.65 10.26
C ALA A 126 2.84 1.03 8.94
N ALA A 127 3.35 2.26 8.82
CA ALA A 127 4.12 2.68 7.65
C ALA A 127 5.46 1.93 7.52
N CYS A 128 6.17 1.73 8.64
CA CYS A 128 7.36 0.90 8.69
C CYS A 128 7.07 -0.55 8.28
N LEU A 129 5.94 -1.10 8.74
CA LEU A 129 5.51 -2.45 8.36
C LEU A 129 5.18 -2.53 6.85
N ALA A 130 4.52 -1.51 6.30
CA ALA A 130 4.26 -1.42 4.86
C ALA A 130 5.55 -1.41 4.02
N VAL A 131 6.59 -0.70 4.48
CA VAL A 131 7.93 -0.75 3.88
C VAL A 131 8.49 -2.16 3.93
N PHE A 132 8.44 -2.82 5.09
CA PHE A 132 8.99 -4.15 5.26
C PHE A 132 8.33 -5.20 4.34
N LEU A 133 7.00 -5.13 4.21
CA LEU A 133 6.20 -6.05 3.41
C LEU A 133 6.18 -5.69 1.91
N SER A 134 6.87 -4.63 1.48
CA SER A 134 6.86 -4.20 0.09
C SER A 134 7.66 -5.14 -0.85
N GLY A 135 8.43 -6.09 -0.31
CA GLY A 135 9.18 -7.09 -1.09
C GLY A 135 10.37 -7.69 -0.34
N GLY A 136 11.23 -8.39 -1.09
CA GLY A 136 12.42 -9.08 -0.56
C GLY A 136 12.09 -10.27 0.34
N SER A 137 13.14 -10.87 0.91
CA SER A 137 12.98 -12.02 1.81
C SER A 137 12.51 -11.57 3.20
N MET A 138 11.56 -12.31 3.76
CA MET A 138 11.12 -12.18 5.16
C MET A 138 11.90 -13.11 6.10
N ALA A 139 12.82 -13.92 5.57
CA ALA A 139 13.67 -14.78 6.40
C ALA A 139 14.57 -13.92 7.32
N PRO A 140 14.97 -14.46 8.49
CA PRO A 140 16.00 -13.84 9.32
C PRO A 140 17.21 -13.44 8.48
N ALA A 141 17.84 -12.30 8.78
CA ALA A 141 19.00 -11.81 8.01
C ALA A 141 20.17 -12.81 8.02
N THR A 142 20.25 -13.63 9.07
CA THR A 142 21.25 -14.69 9.23
C THR A 142 21.02 -15.89 8.31
N GLN A 143 19.88 -15.96 7.63
CA GLN A 143 19.48 -17.09 6.80
C GLN A 143 19.55 -16.70 5.32
N GLU A 144 20.73 -16.89 4.72
CA GLU A 144 20.98 -16.57 3.31
C GLU A 144 20.48 -17.65 2.33
N GLN A 145 20.40 -18.91 2.77
CA GLN A 145 19.93 -20.02 1.94
C GLN A 145 18.45 -20.28 2.11
N GLY A 146 17.74 -20.30 0.99
CA GLY A 146 16.41 -20.91 0.93
C GLY A 146 16.53 -22.36 1.39
N VAL A 147 15.80 -22.71 2.45
CA VAL A 147 15.74 -24.09 2.93
C VAL A 147 15.16 -24.91 1.79
N GLN A 148 15.99 -25.80 1.22
CA GLN A 148 15.50 -26.75 0.25
C GLN A 148 14.44 -27.62 0.94
N PRO A 149 13.26 -27.82 0.32
CA PRO A 149 12.28 -28.74 0.88
C PRO A 149 12.92 -30.11 1.03
N THR A 150 12.58 -30.82 2.11
CA THR A 150 13.12 -32.16 2.38
C THR A 150 12.93 -33.06 1.15
N PRO A 151 13.96 -33.80 0.69
CA PRO A 151 13.82 -34.75 -0.41
C PRO A 151 12.64 -35.70 -0.15
N GLY A 152 11.66 -35.74 -1.07
CA GLY A 152 10.41 -36.51 -0.92
C GLY A 152 9.15 -35.67 -0.59
N ALA A 153 9.27 -34.36 -0.37
CA ALA A 153 8.12 -33.48 -0.13
C ALA A 153 7.22 -33.27 -1.38
N PHE A 154 7.73 -33.56 -2.58
CA PHE A 154 6.99 -33.51 -3.84
C PHE A 154 6.94 -34.89 -4.51
N GLY A 155 6.21 -35.83 -3.89
CA GLY A 155 5.77 -37.08 -4.53
C GLY A 155 6.88 -38.11 -4.79
N GLN A 156 6.54 -39.37 -4.53
CA GLN A 156 7.11 -40.52 -5.24
C GLN A 156 6.37 -40.67 -6.57
#